data_AF-A0A8B3EZ44-F1
#
_entry.id   AF-A0A8B3EZ44-F1
#
_cell.length_a   1.000
_cell.length_b   1.000
_cell.length_c   1.000
_cell.angle_alpha   90.00
_cell.angle_beta   90.00
_cell.angle_gamma   90.00
#
_symmetry.space_group_name_H-M   'P 1'
#
loop_
_entity.id
_entity.type
_entity.pdbx_description
1 polymer ?
#
loop_
_entity_poly.entity_id
_entity_poly.type
_entity_poly.pdbx_seq_one_letter_code
_entity_poly.pdbx_strand_id
1 'polypeptide(L)'
;MDNFSSDHFDFDDVQIYIIEEHIKGNKTIIKTDEVQKLLKETYYGAGSPKRKKEALDIIGYFETIRTFPTFEGKRKSFRVIAIGNPQRASKAVAAFLESMYEPP
;
A
#
# COMPACT_ATOMS: atom_id res chain seq x y z
N MET A 1 -1.20 5.37 22.98
CA MET A 1 -0.52 6.32 22.08
C MET A 1 -1.24 6.24 20.75
N ASP A 2 -2.16 7.17 20.52
CA ASP A 2 -2.85 7.33 19.25
C ASP A 2 -1.89 8.04 18.28
N ASN A 3 -1.19 7.27 17.44
CA ASN A 3 -0.27 7.80 16.43
C ASN A 3 -1.00 8.46 15.23
N PHE A 4 -2.15 9.08 15.47
CA PHE A 4 -3.01 9.68 14.44
C PHE A 4 -3.51 11.07 14.87
N SER A 5 -2.64 11.84 15.52
CA SER A 5 -2.92 13.23 15.87
C SER A 5 -2.32 14.15 14.82
N SER A 6 -3.18 14.72 13.97
CA SER A 6 -3.10 16.06 13.33
C SER A 6 -1.81 16.52 12.61
N ASP A 7 -0.77 15.72 12.47
CA ASP A 7 0.35 16.04 11.58
C ASP A 7 -0.05 15.61 10.16
N HIS A 8 0.03 16.53 9.18
CA HIS A 8 -0.18 16.21 7.77
C HIS A 8 0.56 14.92 7.42
N PHE A 9 -0.22 13.90 7.07
CA PHE A 9 0.33 12.61 6.70
C PHE A 9 0.81 12.74 5.26
N ASP A 10 2.09 13.09 5.07
CA ASP A 10 2.72 13.10 3.75
C ASP A 10 2.88 11.65 3.28
N PHE A 11 1.86 11.14 2.60
CA PHE A 11 1.91 9.84 1.94
C PHE A 11 2.88 9.88 0.76
N ASP A 12 3.76 8.89 0.68
CA ASP A 12 4.60 8.72 -0.51
C ASP A 12 3.80 8.17 -1.71
N ASP A 13 4.36 8.25 -2.92
CA ASP A 13 3.67 7.84 -4.15
C ASP A 13 3.16 6.38 -4.11
N VAL A 14 3.87 5.48 -3.43
CA VAL A 14 3.46 4.08 -3.27
C VAL A 14 2.27 3.99 -2.33
N GLN A 15 2.31 4.69 -1.21
CA GLN A 15 1.22 4.70 -0.24
C GLN A 15 -0.06 5.29 -0.85
N ILE A 16 0.05 6.40 -1.59
CA ILE A 16 -1.05 7.01 -2.33
C ILE A 16 -1.66 5.99 -3.30
N TYR A 17 -0.83 5.37 -4.16
CA TYR A 17 -1.30 4.37 -5.12
C TYR A 17 -2.06 3.21 -4.44
N ILE A 18 -1.54 2.70 -3.32
CA ILE A 18 -2.18 1.60 -2.59
C ILE A 18 -3.52 2.03 -1.97
N ILE A 19 -3.59 3.25 -1.42
CA ILE A 19 -4.82 3.80 -0.84
C ILE A 19 -5.87 4.02 -1.93
N GLU A 20 -5.49 4.55 -3.10
CA GLU A 20 -6.40 4.71 -4.24
C GLU A 20 -6.95 3.36 -4.72
N GLU A 21 -6.09 2.35 -4.85
CA GLU A 21 -6.53 0.99 -5.20
C GLU A 21 -7.47 0.41 -4.13
N HIS A 22 -7.23 0.68 -2.84
CA HIS A 22 -8.17 0.30 -1.78
C HIS A 22 -9.54 0.93 -1.99
N ILE A 23 -9.59 2.24 -2.27
CA ILE A 23 -10.83 3.00 -2.48
C ILE A 23 -11.61 2.43 -3.67
N LYS A 24 -10.91 2.00 -4.73
CA LYS A 24 -11.50 1.30 -5.89
C LYS A 24 -11.99 -0.12 -5.57
N GLY A 25 -11.71 -0.64 -4.38
CA GLY A 25 -12.09 -1.98 -3.92
C GLY A 25 -10.98 -3.05 -4.06
N ASN A 26 -9.81 -2.69 -4.60
CA ASN A 26 -8.68 -3.59 -4.81
C ASN A 26 -7.85 -3.73 -3.53
N LYS A 27 -8.24 -4.69 -2.68
CA LYS A 27 -7.57 -4.97 -1.38
C LYS A 27 -6.28 -5.80 -1.50
N THR A 28 -5.93 -6.23 -2.70
CA THR A 28 -4.71 -7.00 -2.98
C THR A 28 -4.16 -6.57 -4.32
N ILE A 29 -2.93 -6.06 -4.30
CA ILE A 29 -2.27 -5.47 -5.46
C ILE A 29 -1.19 -6.43 -5.93
N ILE A 30 -1.29 -6.88 -7.18
CA ILE A 30 -0.26 -7.72 -7.79
C ILE A 30 0.93 -6.85 -8.16
N LYS A 31 2.14 -7.30 -7.85
CA LYS A 31 3.37 -6.57 -8.19
C LYS A 31 3.74 -6.72 -9.67
N THR A 32 2.96 -6.09 -10.55
CA THR A 32 3.28 -5.93 -11.98
C THR A 32 4.57 -5.13 -12.16
N ASP A 33 5.07 -5.04 -13.39
CA ASP A 33 6.29 -4.27 -13.70
C ASP A 33 6.14 -2.79 -13.34
N GLU A 34 4.94 -2.23 -13.52
CA GLU A 34 4.61 -0.84 -13.16
C GLU A 34 4.70 -0.62 -11.64
N VAL A 35 4.07 -1.50 -10.84
CA VAL A 35 4.14 -1.44 -9.38
C VAL A 35 5.58 -1.64 -8.91
N GLN A 36 6.35 -2.51 -9.56
CA GLN A 36 7.76 -2.71 -9.23
C GLN A 36 8.62 -1.50 -9.59
N LYS A 37 8.30 -0.78 -10.67
CA LYS A 37 8.95 0.47 -11.03
C LYS A 37 8.66 1.55 -10.00
N LEU A 38 7.39 1.77 -9.66
CA LEU A 38 6.98 2.72 -8.63
C LEU A 38 7.69 2.45 -7.30
N LEU A 39 7.69 1.20 -6.83
CA LEU A 39 8.40 0.82 -5.60
C LEU A 39 9.91 1.12 -5.64
N LYS A 40 10.55 1.02 -6.80
CA LYS A 40 11.98 1.30 -6.96
C LYS A 40 12.25 2.81 -7.03
N GLU A 41 11.38 3.57 -7.67
CA GLU A 41 11.48 5.03 -7.78
C GLU A 41 11.28 5.68 -6.41
N THR A 42 10.27 5.24 -5.66
CA THR A 42 9.99 5.76 -4.30
C THR A 42 11.01 5.26 -3.28
N TYR A 43 11.36 3.97 -3.31
CA TYR A 43 12.29 3.36 -2.35
C TYR A 43 13.61 2.92 -3.02
N TYR A 44 14.46 3.89 -3.35
CA TYR A 44 15.81 3.63 -3.86
C TYR A 44 16.90 3.75 -2.78
N GLY A 45 18.05 3.15 -3.03
CA GLY A 45 19.25 3.29 -2.18
C GLY A 45 19.32 2.35 -0.97
N ALA A 46 20.33 2.57 -0.12
CA ALA A 46 20.58 1.74 1.07
C ALA A 46 19.38 1.76 2.03
N GLY A 47 19.04 0.61 2.59
CA GLY A 47 17.90 0.47 3.51
C GLY A 47 16.52 0.52 2.84
N SER A 48 16.43 0.52 1.51
CA SER A 48 15.14 0.52 0.81
C SER A 48 14.19 -0.62 1.20
N PRO A 49 14.63 -1.87 1.49
CA PRO A 49 13.70 -2.91 1.90
C PRO A 49 13.04 -2.60 3.24
N LYS A 50 13.77 -1.96 4.16
CA LYS A 50 13.26 -1.58 5.48
C LYS A 50 12.29 -0.40 5.36
N ARG A 51 12.66 0.66 4.65
CA ARG A 51 11.79 1.83 4.40
C ARG A 51 10.48 1.44 3.73
N LYS A 52 10.54 0.62 2.68
CA LYS A 52 9.35 0.07 2.03
C LYS A 52 8.46 -0.70 3.01
N LYS A 53 9.05 -1.58 3.82
CA LYS A 53 8.28 -2.37 4.80
C LYS A 53 7.59 -1.47 5.83
N GLU A 54 8.30 -0.47 6.33
CA GLU A 54 7.77 0.51 7.29
C GLU A 54 6.64 1.34 6.67
N ALA A 55 6.83 1.85 5.45
CA ALA A 55 5.83 2.62 4.73
C ALA A 55 4.54 1.81 4.49
N LEU A 56 4.66 0.53 4.11
CA LEU A 56 3.52 -0.35 3.98
C LEU A 56 2.84 -0.62 5.34
N ASP A 57 3.61 -0.87 6.39
CA ASP A 57 3.05 -1.17 7.73
C ASP A 57 2.28 0.01 8.33
N ILE A 58 2.74 1.23 8.05
CA ILE A 58 2.08 2.48 8.44
C ILE A 58 0.64 2.52 7.92
N ILE A 59 0.43 2.19 6.64
CA ILE A 59 -0.90 2.14 6.02
C ILE A 59 -1.62 0.80 6.24
N GLY A 60 -1.05 -0.11 7.03
CA GLY A 60 -1.66 -1.41 7.34
C GLY A 60 -1.51 -2.48 6.25
N TYR A 61 -0.55 -2.32 5.34
CA TYR A 61 -0.24 -3.24 4.26
C TYR A 61 1.10 -3.96 4.47
N PHE A 62 1.31 -5.04 3.73
CA PHE A 62 2.58 -5.76 3.70
C PHE A 62 2.77 -6.53 2.38
N GLU A 63 4.02 -6.89 2.07
CA GLU A 63 4.33 -7.77 0.95
C GLU A 63 4.18 -9.24 1.35
N THR A 64 3.50 -10.02 0.51
CA THR A 64 3.35 -11.47 0.70
C THR A 64 3.24 -12.20 -0.63
N ILE A 65 3.20 -13.52 -0.59
CA ILE A 65 2.94 -14.37 -1.76
C ILE A 65 1.52 -14.92 -1.64
N ARG A 66 0.70 -14.69 -2.66
CA ARG A 66 -0.64 -15.29 -2.76
C ARG A 66 -0.76 -16.13 -4.01
N THR A 67 -1.51 -17.22 -3.89
CA THR A 67 -1.71 -18.19 -4.96
C THR A 67 -3.12 -18.09 -5.51
N PHE A 68 -3.23 -17.70 -6.77
CA PHE A 68 -4.49 -17.49 -7.48
C PHE A 68 -4.75 -18.65 -8.46
N PRO A 69 -6.02 -19.05 -8.65
CA PRO A 69 -6.38 -19.99 -9.70
C PRO A 69 -6.11 -19.36 -11.08
N THR A 70 -5.61 -20.15 -12.02
CA THR A 70 -5.50 -19.78 -13.43
C THR A 70 -6.67 -20.37 -14.21
N PHE A 71 -6.92 -19.80 -15.38
CA PHE A 71 -7.96 -20.28 -16.31
C PHE A 71 -7.82 -21.78 -16.66
N GLU A 72 -6.58 -22.28 -16.69
CA GLU A 72 -6.28 -23.70 -16.96
C GLU A 72 -6.49 -24.64 -15.74
N GLY A 73 -7.10 -24.17 -14.65
CA GLY A 73 -7.29 -24.94 -13.42
C GLY A 73 -6.02 -25.16 -12.59
N LYS A 74 -4.90 -24.54 -12.98
CA LYS A 74 -3.66 -24.55 -12.21
C LYS A 74 -3.65 -23.43 -11.19
N ARG A 75 -2.67 -23.44 -10.29
CA ARG A 75 -2.47 -22.41 -9.28
C ARG A 75 -1.16 -21.67 -9.56
N LYS A 76 -1.21 -20.35 -9.66
CA LYS A 76 -0.01 -19.51 -9.87
C LYS A 76 0.19 -18.58 -8.68
N SER A 77 1.43 -18.56 -8.18
CA SER A 77 1.83 -17.73 -7.05
C SER A 77 2.36 -16.39 -7.54
N PHE A 78 1.92 -15.31 -6.90
CA PHE A 78 2.32 -13.95 -7.21
C PHE A 78 2.78 -13.26 -5.93
N ARG A 79 3.81 -12.43 -6.04
CA ARG A 79 4.13 -11.45 -5.00
C ARG A 79 3.10 -10.33 -5.07
N VAL A 80 2.48 -10.04 -3.94
CA VAL A 80 1.39 -9.07 -3.82
C VAL A 80 1.64 -8.15 -2.63
N ILE A 81 1.03 -6.97 -2.66
CA ILE A 81 0.84 -6.10 -1.51
C ILE A 81 -0.59 -6.32 -1.02
N ALA A 82 -0.76 -6.69 0.24
CA ALA A 82 -2.06 -7.04 0.79
C ALA A 82 -2.29 -6.38 2.16
N ILE A 83 -3.55 -6.20 2.53
CA ILE A 83 -3.93 -5.69 3.85
C ILE A 83 -3.49 -6.68 4.93
N GLY A 84 -2.67 -6.21 5.87
CA GLY A 84 -2.30 -6.91 7.10
C GLY A 84 -3.06 -6.40 8.32
N ASN A 85 -3.41 -5.11 8.34
CA ASN A 85 -4.17 -4.47 9.41
C ASN A 85 -5.32 -3.61 8.84
N PRO A 86 -6.55 -4.13 8.82
CA PRO A 86 -7.72 -3.42 8.26
C PRO A 86 -8.04 -2.11 8.97
N GLN A 87 -7.78 -2.01 10.28
CA GLN A 87 -8.04 -0.79 11.04
C GLN A 87 -7.07 0.32 10.63
N ARG A 88 -5.77 0.00 10.51
CA ARG A 88 -4.78 0.97 10.00
C ARG A 88 -5.06 1.38 8.56
N ALA A 89 -5.44 0.42 7.69
CA ALA A 89 -5.81 0.73 6.31
C ALA A 89 -7.01 1.68 6.25
N SER A 90 -8.04 1.46 7.07
CA SER A 90 -9.21 2.34 7.12
C SER A 90 -8.84 3.75 7.62
N LYS A 91 -7.96 3.85 8.62
CA LYS A 91 -7.43 5.14 9.11
C LYS A 91 -6.61 5.87 8.03
N ALA A 92 -5.77 5.15 7.29
CA ALA A 92 -4.99 5.72 6.19
C ALA A 92 -5.88 6.24 5.06
N VAL A 93 -6.93 5.50 4.70
CA VAL A 93 -7.93 5.96 3.71
C VAL A 93 -8.64 7.23 4.20
N ALA A 94 -9.07 7.27 5.47
CA ALA A 94 -9.72 8.45 6.04
C ALA A 94 -8.79 9.68 6.01
N ALA A 95 -7.55 9.52 6.47
CA ALA A 95 -6.55 10.60 6.47
C ALA A 95 -6.23 11.11 5.05
N PHE A 96 -6.13 10.22 4.07
CA PHE A 96 -5.92 10.60 2.66
C PHE A 96 -7.12 11.35 2.08
N LEU A 97 -8.34 10.95 2.41
CA LEU A 97 -9.53 11.68 1.98
C LEU A 97 -9.57 13.06 2.63
N GLU A 98 -9.30 13.16 3.94
CA GLU A 98 -9.25 14.44 4.67
C GLU A 98 -8.23 15.41 4.05
N SER A 99 -7.03 14.93 3.67
CA SER A 99 -6.01 15.77 3.01
C SER A 99 -6.40 16.27 1.63
N MET A 100 -7.35 15.60 0.95
CA MET A 100 -7.88 16.03 -0.35
C MET A 100 -8.99 17.09 -0.21
N TYR A 101 -9.56 17.26 0.99
CA TYR A 101 -10.69 18.15 1.26
C TYR A 101 -10.32 19.41 2.05
N GLU A 102 -9.07 19.61 2.46
CA GLU A 102 -8.65 20.90 3.05
C GLU A 102 -8.68 22.00 1.98
N PRO A 103 -9.51 23.05 2.15
CA PRO A 103 -9.45 24.22 1.29
C PRO A 103 -8.17 25.02 1.58
N PRO A 104 -7.58 25.69 0.57
CA PRO A 104 -6.41 26.57 0.75
C PRO A 104 -6.68 27.75 1.70
#